data_AF-A0AB40BYI9-F1
#
_entry.id   AF-A0AB40BYI9-F1
#
_cell.length_a   1.000
_cell.length_b   1.000
_cell.length_c   1.000
_cell.angle_alpha   90.00
_cell.angle_beta   90.00
_cell.angle_gamma   90.00
#
_symmetry.space_group_name_H-M   'P 1'
#
loop_
_entity.id
_entity.type
_entity.pdbx_description
1 polymer ?
#
loop_
_entity_poly.entity_id
_entity_poly.type
_entity_poly.pdbx_seq_one_letter_code
_entity_poly.pdbx_strand_id
1 'polypeptide(L)'
;MESLDCKGVMAVVAVSSSVAFVAIQVHKRLLSDFMNKVHLQFDHKEHHIHKRDTTKKKKKVRFAADVIEPSSNNEEYRRQWQNLIAGEINTY
;
A
#
# COMPACT_ATOMS: atom_id res chain seq x y z
N MET A 1 -49.52 15.93 49.39
CA MET A 1 -48.22 15.33 49.76
C MET A 1 -47.57 14.82 48.48
N GLU A 2 -47.27 15.70 47.50
CA GLU A 2 -47.06 15.31 46.09
C GLU A 2 -45.78 15.90 45.45
N SER A 3 -45.08 16.80 46.14
CA SER A 3 -43.93 17.54 45.58
C SER A 3 -42.56 16.88 45.83
N LEU A 4 -42.47 15.90 46.73
CA LEU A 4 -41.26 15.12 47.00
C LEU A 4 -41.07 13.98 45.99
N ASP A 5 -42.15 13.33 45.56
CA ASP A 5 -42.12 12.24 44.56
C ASP A 5 -41.70 12.73 43.17
N CYS A 6 -42.23 13.88 42.74
CA CYS A 6 -41.88 14.47 41.45
C CYS A 6 -40.38 14.81 41.36
N LYS A 7 -39.79 15.33 42.44
CA LYS A 7 -38.36 15.68 42.48
C LYS A 7 -37.45 14.45 42.39
N GLY A 8 -37.84 13.35 43.04
CA GLY A 8 -37.11 12.07 42.97
C GLY A 8 -37.12 11.49 41.55
N VAL A 9 -38.28 11.46 40.90
CA VAL A 9 -38.41 10.99 39.51
C VAL A 9 -37.59 11.86 38.55
N MET A 10 -37.67 13.18 38.69
CA MET A 10 -36.89 14.12 37.87
C MET A 10 -35.39 13.94 38.06
N ALA A 11 -34.92 13.64 39.28
CA ALA A 11 -33.51 13.36 39.54
C ALA A 11 -33.05 12.08 38.84
N VAL A 12 -33.83 11.00 38.88
CA VAL A 12 -33.51 9.74 38.19
C VAL A 12 -33.48 9.94 36.67
N VAL A 13 -34.45 10.67 36.13
CA VAL A 13 -34.49 11.01 34.70
C VAL A 13 -33.27 11.85 34.29
N ALA A 14 -32.90 12.86 35.07
CA ALA A 14 -31.73 13.70 34.82
C ALA A 14 -30.43 12.90 34.86
N VAL A 15 -30.25 12.02 35.85
CA VAL A 15 -29.06 11.16 35.98
C VAL A 15 -29.00 10.14 34.84
N SER A 16 -30.12 9.46 34.55
CA SER A 16 -30.20 8.47 33.47
C SER A 16 -29.93 9.08 32.09
N SER A 17 -30.56 10.22 31.79
CA SER A 17 -30.33 10.94 30.53
C SER A 17 -28.91 11.49 30.40
N SER A 18 -28.29 11.94 31.50
CA SER A 18 -26.89 12.39 31.49
C SER A 18 -25.93 11.27 31.11
N VAL A 19 -26.11 10.08 31.68
CA VAL A 19 -25.27 8.90 31.34
C VAL A 19 -25.49 8.48 29.89
N ALA A 20 -26.73 8.43 29.43
CA ALA A 20 -27.05 8.12 28.03
C ALA A 20 -26.44 9.14 27.06
N PHE A 21 -26.48 10.43 27.40
CA PHE A 21 -25.90 11.50 26.59
C PHE A 21 -24.38 11.38 26.49
N VAL A 22 -23.69 11.09 27.61
CA VAL A 22 -22.23 10.83 27.61
C VAL A 22 -21.89 9.62 26.74
N ALA A 23 -22.65 8.53 26.85
CA ALA A 23 -22.45 7.33 26.03
C ALA A 23 -22.60 7.64 24.52
N ILE A 24 -23.61 8.41 24.13
CA ILE A 24 -23.83 8.85 22.75
C ILE A 24 -22.67 9.75 22.27
N GLN A 25 -22.21 10.66 23.12
CA GLN A 25 -21.11 11.57 22.79
C GLN A 25 -19.79 10.82 22.58
N VAL A 26 -19.49 9.83 23.43
CA VAL A 26 -18.34 8.93 23.26
C VAL A 26 -18.46 8.14 21.97
N HIS A 27 -19.63 7.56 21.68
CA HIS A 27 -19.86 6.82 20.44
C HIS A 27 -19.67 7.69 19.19
N LYS A 28 -20.20 8.93 19.20
CA LYS A 28 -20.00 9.89 18.09
C LYS A 28 -18.54 10.29 17.93
N ARG A 29 -17.82 10.51 19.03
CA ARG A 29 -16.39 10.86 19.00
C ARG A 29 -15.55 9.71 18.45
N LEU A 30 -15.79 8.49 18.92
CA LEU A 30 -15.10 7.30 18.43
C LEU A 30 -15.39 7.05 16.94
N LEU A 31 -16.65 7.19 16.52
CA LEU A 31 -17.03 7.06 15.12
C LEU A 31 -16.38 8.15 14.26
N SER A 32 -16.32 9.39 14.73
CA SER A 32 -15.66 10.49 14.04
C SER A 32 -14.16 10.24 13.90
N ASP A 33 -13.48 9.82 14.97
CA ASP A 33 -12.05 9.50 14.94
C ASP A 33 -11.75 8.32 14.01
N PHE A 34 -12.61 7.29 14.01
CA PHE A 34 -12.50 6.17 13.10
C PHE A 34 -12.71 6.59 11.64
N MET A 35 -13.77 7.35 11.36
CA MET A 35 -14.06 7.84 10.00
C MET A 35 -12.97 8.76 9.49
N ASN A 36 -12.40 9.62 10.34
CA ASN A 36 -11.28 10.46 9.96
C ASN A 36 -10.03 9.62 9.64
N LYS A 37 -9.73 8.59 10.44
CA LYS A 37 -8.61 7.67 10.17
C LYS A 37 -8.81 6.87 8.89
N VAL A 38 -10.05 6.45 8.61
CA VAL A 38 -10.42 5.74 7.39
C VAL A 38 -10.30 6.68 6.18
N HIS A 39 -10.85 7.88 6.27
CA HIS A 39 -10.78 8.90 5.23
C HIS A 39 -9.33 9.26 4.88
N LEU A 40 -8.48 9.51 5.90
CA LEU A 40 -7.05 9.76 5.70
C LEU A 40 -6.32 8.58 5.03
N GLN A 41 -6.70 7.33 5.32
CA GLN A 41 -6.14 6.18 4.60
C GLN A 41 -6.61 6.09 3.15
N PHE A 42 -7.85 6.47 2.86
CA PHE A 42 -8.36 6.52 1.48
C PHE A 42 -7.69 7.65 0.69
N ASP A 43 -7.60 8.85 1.25
CA ASP A 43 -6.93 10.00 0.64
C ASP A 43 -5.44 9.74 0.42
N HIS A 44 -4.76 9.09 1.37
CA HIS A 44 -3.37 8.67 1.18
C HIS A 44 -3.24 7.65 0.04
N LYS A 45 -4.16 6.67 -0.08
CA LYS A 45 -4.15 5.70 -1.18
C LYS A 45 -4.45 6.35 -2.53
N GLU A 46 -5.39 7.28 -2.60
CA GLU A 46 -5.72 8.03 -3.81
C GLU A 46 -4.55 8.91 -4.27
N HIS A 47 -3.91 9.62 -3.33
CA HIS A 47 -2.73 10.44 -3.61
C HIS A 47 -1.49 9.59 -3.98
N HIS A 48 -1.32 8.37 -3.44
CA HIS A 48 -0.30 7.41 -3.87
C HIS A 48 -0.59 6.80 -5.25
N ILE A 49 -1.86 6.66 -5.62
CA ILE A 49 -2.28 6.17 -6.95
C ILE A 49 -2.06 7.27 -8.00
N HIS A 50 -2.44 8.52 -7.74
CA HIS A 50 -2.29 9.63 -8.68
C HIS A 50 -0.86 10.19 -8.80
N LYS A 51 0.02 9.99 -7.79
CA LYS A 51 1.45 10.33 -7.91
C LYS A 51 2.30 9.30 -8.66
N ARG A 52 1.70 8.21 -9.17
CA ARG A 52 2.47 7.15 -9.84
C ARG A 52 2.69 7.38 -11.34
N ASP A 53 2.17 8.47 -11.91
CA ASP A 53 2.07 8.60 -13.37
C ASP A 53 2.94 9.68 -14.03
N THR A 54 3.67 10.52 -13.28
CA THR A 54 4.45 11.61 -13.92
C THR A 54 5.96 11.41 -13.95
N THR A 55 6.50 10.32 -13.39
CA THR A 55 7.97 10.14 -13.40
C THR A 55 8.48 8.70 -13.35
N LYS A 56 7.73 7.72 -13.86
CA LYS A 56 8.36 6.43 -14.18
C LYS A 56 9.17 6.60 -15.45
N LYS A 57 10.44 7.03 -15.33
CA LYS A 57 11.41 6.96 -16.43
C LYS A 57 11.38 5.53 -16.95
N LYS A 58 10.75 5.32 -18.11
CA LYS A 58 10.69 4.00 -18.75
C LYS A 58 12.14 3.59 -19.01
N LYS A 59 12.62 2.55 -18.31
CA LYS A 59 13.95 2.00 -18.59
C LYS A 59 13.91 1.44 -20.01
N LYS A 60 14.60 2.10 -20.93
CA LYS A 60 14.78 1.63 -22.30
C LYS A 60 16.04 0.77 -22.32
N VAL A 61 15.87 -0.55 -22.47
CA VAL A 61 16.99 -1.45 -22.71
C VAL A 61 17.60 -1.06 -24.05
N ARG A 62 18.89 -0.75 -24.07
CA ARG A 62 19.68 -0.57 -25.28
C ARG A 62 20.68 -1.72 -25.32
N PHE A 63 20.75 -2.38 -26.46
CA PHE A 63 21.82 -3.34 -26.75
C PHE A 63 23.11 -2.57 -27.01
N ALA A 64 24.24 -3.13 -26.58
CA ALA A 64 25.55 -2.56 -26.87
C ALA A 64 25.81 -2.60 -28.39
N ALA A 65 26.60 -1.65 -28.91
CA ALA A 65 26.79 -1.51 -30.36
C ALA A 65 27.53 -2.71 -30.99
N ASP A 66 28.21 -3.49 -30.17
CA ASP A 66 28.96 -4.70 -30.48
C ASP A 66 28.16 -5.98 -30.16
N VAL A 67 26.85 -5.89 -29.91
CA VAL A 67 25.99 -7.07 -29.84
C VAL A 67 25.96 -7.72 -31.21
N ILE A 68 26.77 -8.76 -31.36
CA ILE A 68 26.69 -9.72 -32.45
C ILE A 68 25.37 -10.46 -32.24
N GLU A 69 24.40 -10.25 -33.13
CA GLU A 69 23.19 -11.06 -33.12
C GLU A 69 23.62 -12.53 -33.26
N PRO A 70 23.30 -13.39 -32.29
CA PRO A 70 23.57 -14.81 -32.47
C PRO A 70 22.82 -15.23 -33.73
N SER A 71 23.55 -15.79 -34.69
CA SER A 71 22.93 -16.34 -35.88
C SER A 71 21.83 -17.31 -35.44
N SER A 72 20.69 -17.28 -36.14
CA SER A 72 19.48 -18.06 -35.81
C SER A 72 19.78 -19.53 -35.46
N ASN A 73 20.85 -20.07 -36.05
CA ASN A 73 21.47 -21.32 -35.65
C ASN A 73 22.76 -21.03 -34.86
N ASN A 74 22.73 -21.23 -33.54
CA ASN A 74 23.80 -21.00 -32.56
C ASN A 74 25.14 -21.76 -32.79
N GLU A 75 25.36 -22.29 -33.99
CA GLU A 75 26.54 -23.04 -34.38
C GLU A 75 27.84 -22.25 -34.22
N GLU A 76 27.84 -20.96 -34.54
CA GLU A 76 29.05 -20.15 -34.51
C GLU A 76 29.57 -19.97 -33.07
N TYR A 77 28.65 -19.77 -32.12
CA TYR A 77 28.96 -19.75 -30.69
C TYR A 77 29.47 -21.12 -30.21
N ARG A 78 28.84 -22.22 -30.65
CA ARG A 78 29.28 -23.58 -30.32
C ARG A 78 30.69 -23.87 -30.83
N ARG A 79 31.01 -23.46 -32.06
CA ARG A 79 32.34 -23.65 -32.66
C ARG A 79 33.41 -22.85 -31.93
N GLN A 80 33.14 -21.60 -31.57
CA GLN A 80 34.08 -20.79 -30.79
C GLN A 80 34.39 -21.42 -29.42
N TRP A 81 33.36 -21.90 -28.72
CA TRP A 81 33.53 -22.60 -27.44
C TRP A 81 34.34 -23.90 -27.59
N GLN A 82 34.10 -24.68 -28.65
CA GLN A 82 34.87 -25.90 -28.94
C GLN A 82 36.34 -25.58 -29.25
N ASN A 83 36.61 -24.52 -30.00
CA ASN A 83 37.97 -24.09 -30.33
C ASN A 83 38.73 -23.58 -29.09
N LEU A 84 38.04 -22.89 -28.17
CA LEU A 84 38.62 -22.47 -26.88
C LEU A 84 39.01 -23.67 -26.02
N ILE A 85 38.09 -24.64 -25.87
CA ILE A 85 38.36 -25.89 -25.13
C ILE A 85 39.51 -26.67 -25.80
N ALA A 86 39.53 -26.78 -27.12
CA ALA A 86 40.58 -27.49 -27.84
C ALA A 86 41.94 -26.79 -27.74
N GLY A 87 41.98 -25.46 -27.71
CA GLY A 87 43.21 -24.69 -27.46
C GLY A 87 43.75 -24.87 -26.03
N GLU A 88 42.86 -24.98 -25.04
CA GLU A 88 43.19 -25.18 -23.63
C GLU A 88 43.72 -26.59 -23.33
N ILE A 89 43.29 -27.60 -24.10
CA ILE A 89 43.78 -29.00 -23.97
C ILE A 89 45.15 -29.19 -24.65
N ASN A 90 45.46 -28.44 -25.70
CA ASN A 90 46.74 -28.55 -26.44
C ASN A 90 47.90 -27.74 -25.83
N THR A 91 47.72 -27.15 -24.64
CA THR A 91 48.71 -26.32 -23.95
C THR A 91 49.33 -26.98 -22.69
N TYR A 92 49.21 -28.30 -22.55
CA TYR A 92 49.91 -29.12 -21.53
C TYR A 92 50.84 -30.16 -22.16
#